data_AF-A0A6M6E632-F1
#
_entry.id   AF-A0A6M6E632-F1
#
_cell.length_a   1.000
_cell.length_b   1.000
_cell.length_c   1.000
_cell.angle_alpha   90.00
_cell.angle_beta   90.00
_cell.angle_gamma   90.00
#
_symmetry.space_group_name_H-M   'P 1'
#
loop_
_entity.id
_entity.type
_entity.pdbx_description
1 polymer ?
#
loop_
_entity_poly.entity_id
_entity_poly.type
_entity_poly.pdbx_seq_one_letter_code
_entity_poly.pdbx_strand_id
1 'polypeptide(L)'
;MDVSNVNYIFQQYMMTTLVILFPVLAITFVLAIVVGIFQAMTQINEQTLSFTPKLLVVFFIILAFGGIMFDKLVQLIQETLRLAPTIF
;
A
#
# COMPACT_ATOMS: atom_id res chain seq x y z
N MET A 1 -8.86 14.21 27.88
CA MET A 1 -8.29 13.95 26.54
C MET A 1 -6.96 14.67 26.47
N ASP A 2 -5.85 13.98 26.75
CA ASP A 2 -4.53 14.56 26.59
C ASP A 2 -4.14 14.54 25.11
N VAL A 3 -3.75 15.71 24.58
CA VAL A 3 -3.27 15.89 23.19
C VAL A 3 -2.13 14.91 22.82
N SER A 4 -1.38 14.43 23.82
CA SER A 4 -0.34 13.41 23.65
C SER A 4 -0.89 12.05 23.18
N ASN A 5 -2.06 11.63 23.68
CA ASN A 5 -2.66 10.34 23.32
C ASN A 5 -3.18 10.35 21.88
N VAL A 6 -3.74 11.49 21.42
CA VAL A 6 -4.21 11.66 20.05
C VAL A 6 -3.05 11.59 19.05
N ASN A 7 -1.93 12.26 19.35
CA ASN A 7 -0.74 12.22 18.51
C ASN A 7 -0.12 10.82 18.42
N TYR A 8 -0.10 10.07 19.53
CA TYR A 8 0.41 8.70 19.54
C TYR A 8 -0.42 7.78 18.63
N ILE A 9 -1.75 7.83 18.74
CA ILE A 9 -2.67 7.04 17.90
C ILE A 9 -2.49 7.40 16.42
N PHE A 10 -2.39 8.70 16.12
CA PHE A 10 -2.18 9.18 14.76
C PHE A 10 -0.88 8.63 14.14
N GLN A 11 0.24 8.69 14.89
CA GLN A 11 1.52 8.15 14.42
C GLN A 11 1.46 6.65 14.18
N GLN A 12 0.81 5.90 15.07
CA GLN A 12 0.64 4.46 14.92
C GLN A 12 -0.19 4.11 13.68
N TYR A 13 -1.29 4.82 13.41
CA TYR A 13 -2.12 4.58 12.23
C TYR A 13 -1.38 4.91 10.93
N MET A 14 -0.63 6.01 10.91
CA MET A 14 0.18 6.39 9.76
C MET A 14 1.25 5.32 9.47
N MET A 15 1.95 4.86 10.51
CA MET A 15 2.97 3.82 10.36
C MET A 15 2.38 2.50 9.85
N THR A 16 1.27 2.04 10.45
CA THR A 16 0.60 0.79 10.02
C THR A 16 0.11 0.87 8.58
N THR A 17 -0.46 2.01 8.18
CA THR A 17 -0.90 2.24 6.79
C THR A 17 0.27 2.21 5.81
N LEU A 18 1.40 2.85 6.15
CA LEU A 18 2.61 2.80 5.33
C LEU A 18 3.13 1.37 5.16
N VAL A 19 3.14 0.57 6.24
CA VAL A 19 3.56 -0.84 6.18
C VAL A 19 2.64 -1.68 5.28
N ILE A 20 1.33 -1.43 5.31
CA ILE A 20 0.36 -2.10 4.42
C ILE A 20 0.62 -1.74 2.95
N LEU A 21 0.89 -0.46 2.66
CA LEU A 21 1.11 0.02 1.29
C LEU A 21 2.50 -0.31 0.74
N PHE A 22 3.49 -0.51 1.61
CA PHE A 22 4.89 -0.73 1.26
C PHE A 22 5.13 -1.79 0.16
N PRO A 23 4.62 -3.03 0.25
CA PRO A 23 4.85 -4.05 -0.78
C PRO A 23 4.31 -3.62 -2.15
N VAL A 24 3.14 -2.98 -2.18
CA VAL A 24 2.55 -2.48 -3.42
C VAL A 24 3.39 -1.36 -4.01
N LEU A 25 3.78 -0.38 -3.18
CA LEU A 25 4.57 0.76 -3.62
C LEU A 25 5.95 0.35 -4.13
N ALA A 26 6.65 -0.52 -3.41
CA ALA A 26 7.99 -0.97 -3.79
C ALA A 26 7.98 -1.68 -5.15
N ILE A 27 7.05 -2.62 -5.35
CA ILE A 27 6.98 -3.42 -6.57
C ILE A 27 6.48 -2.58 -7.76
N THR A 28 5.46 -1.74 -7.55
CA THR A 28 4.95 -0.86 -8.61
C THR A 28 5.96 0.21 -9.02
N PHE A 29 6.78 0.72 -8.09
CA PHE A 29 7.85 1.65 -8.38
C PHE A 29 8.93 1.04 -9.27
N VAL A 30 9.42 -0.16 -8.91
CA VAL A 30 10.40 -0.89 -9.74
C VAL A 30 9.82 -1.16 -11.13
N LEU A 31 8.56 -1.60 -11.20
CA LEU A 31 7.91 -1.86 -12.47
C LEU A 31 7.77 -0.60 -13.33
N ALA A 32 7.41 0.54 -12.72
CA ALA A 32 7.28 1.81 -13.44
C ALA A 32 8.61 2.23 -14.08
N ILE A 33 9.73 2.03 -13.39
CA ILE A 33 11.07 2.27 -13.93
C ILE A 33 11.37 1.33 -15.09
N VAL A 34 11.19 0.02 -14.90
CA VAL A 34 11.49 -0.99 -15.94
C VAL A 34 10.67 -0.73 -17.21
N VAL A 35 9.36 -0.55 -17.07
CA VAL A 35 8.46 -0.29 -18.20
C VAL A 35 8.78 1.04 -18.87
N GLY A 36 9.12 2.08 -18.10
CA GLY A 36 9.52 3.38 -18.64
C GLY A 36 10.79 3.31 -19.49
N ILE A 37 11.78 2.52 -19.05
CA ILE A 37 13.02 2.29 -19.83
C ILE A 37 12.71 1.54 -21.12
N PHE A 38 11.87 0.50 -21.07
CA PHE A 38 11.47 -0.25 -22.27
C PHE A 38 10.70 0.63 -23.28
N GLN A 39 9.80 1.49 -22.79
CA GLN A 39 9.09 2.45 -23.64
C GLN A 39 10.03 3.47 -24.28
N ALA A 40 11.00 3.98 -23.52
CA ALA A 40 11.99 4.92 -24.03
C ALA A 40 12.92 4.28 -25.09
N MET A 41 13.39 3.04 -24.86
CA MET A 41 14.31 2.36 -25.78
C MET A 41 13.65 1.97 -27.11
N THR A 42 12.37 1.57 -27.08
CA THR A 42 11.66 1.09 -28.29
C THR A 42 10.96 2.20 -29.06
N GLN A 43 10.88 3.42 -28.51
CA GLN A 43 10.12 4.55 -29.06
C GLN A 43 8.61 4.26 -29.25
N ILE A 44 8.09 3.17 -28.67
CA ILE A 44 6.69 2.79 -28.74
C ILE A 44 5.95 3.47 -27.57
N ASN A 45 5.15 4.51 -27.88
CA ASN A 45 4.27 5.20 -26.93
C ASN A 45 2.83 4.68 -27.01
N GLU A 46 2.66 3.36 -27.11
CA GLU A 46 1.36 2.70 -27.10
C GLU A 46 0.85 2.60 -25.65
N GLN A 47 -0.17 3.39 -25.32
CA GLN A 47 -0.73 3.44 -23.95
C GLN A 47 -1.18 2.07 -23.43
N THR A 48 -1.65 1.18 -24.32
CA THR A 48 -2.08 -0.19 -24.01
C THR A 48 -0.95 -1.09 -23.53
N LEU A 49 0.26 -0.95 -24.10
CA LEU A 49 1.44 -1.73 -23.71
C LEU A 49 1.92 -1.40 -22.28
N SER A 50 1.71 -0.15 -21.84
CA SER A 50 2.02 0.29 -20.47
C SER A 50 1.05 -0.26 -19.43
N PHE A 51 -0.20 -0.53 -19.84
CA PHE A 51 -1.30 -0.85 -18.93
C PHE A 51 -1.32 -2.34 -18.56
N THR A 52 -1.19 -3.23 -19.54
CA THR A 52 -1.33 -4.69 -19.32
C THR A 52 -0.29 -5.27 -18.33
N PRO A 53 1.02 -4.97 -18.45
CA PRO A 53 2.01 -5.50 -17.51
C PRO A 53 1.78 -5.00 -16.09
N LYS A 54 1.35 -3.74 -15.91
CA LYS A 54 1.04 -3.16 -14.60
C LYS A 54 -0.12 -3.89 -13.91
N LEU A 55 -1.18 -4.20 -14.65
CA LEU A 55 -2.35 -4.88 -14.10
C LEU A 55 -2.00 -6.31 -13.64
N LEU A 56 -1.23 -7.06 -14.44
CA LEU A 56 -0.77 -8.39 -14.06
C LEU A 56 0.08 -8.35 -12.79
N VAL A 57 1.01 -7.40 -12.68
CA VAL A 57 1.86 -7.28 -11.49
C VAL A 57 1.02 -6.93 -10.26
N VAL A 58 0.10 -5.97 -10.34
CA VAL A 58 -0.80 -5.66 -9.21
C VAL A 58 -1.61 -6.88 -8.79
N PHE A 59 -2.11 -7.67 -9.74
CA PHE A 59 -2.82 -8.91 -9.45
C PHE A 59 -1.94 -9.90 -8.68
N PHE A 60 -0.68 -10.11 -9.10
CA PHE A 60 0.26 -10.96 -8.38
C PHE A 60 0.62 -10.43 -6.99
N ILE A 61 0.77 -9.12 -6.83
CA ILE A 61 1.02 -8.51 -5.51
C ILE A 61 -0.15 -8.80 -4.57
N ILE A 62 -1.39 -8.62 -5.05
CA ILE A 62 -2.58 -8.89 -4.23
C ILE A 62 -2.68 -10.38 -3.90
N LEU A 63 -2.39 -11.28 -4.85
CA LEU A 63 -2.38 -12.71 -4.56
C LEU A 63 -1.32 -13.11 -3.53
N ALA A 64 -0.12 -12.55 -3.61
CA ALA A 64 0.99 -12.91 -2.73
C ALA A 64 0.92 -12.24 -1.36
N PHE A 65 0.58 -10.94 -1.32
CA PHE A 65 0.62 -10.12 -0.11
C PHE A 65 -0.78 -9.76 0.42
N GLY A 66 -1.85 -10.07 -0.30
CA GLY A 66 -3.23 -9.70 0.06
C GLY A 66 -3.64 -10.19 1.45
N GLY A 67 -3.30 -11.43 1.79
CA GLY A 67 -3.57 -11.98 3.13
C GLY A 67 -2.90 -11.17 4.23
N ILE A 68 -1.60 -10.91 4.10
CA ILE A 68 -0.82 -10.16 5.10
C ILE A 68 -1.32 -8.71 5.23
N MET A 69 -1.64 -8.06 4.10
CA MET A 69 -2.19 -6.72 4.09
C MET A 69 -3.56 -6.68 4.78
N PHE A 70 -4.41 -7.69 4.52
CA PHE A 70 -5.72 -7.82 5.13
C PHE A 70 -5.63 -8.07 6.63
N ASP A 71 -4.72 -8.94 7.08
CA ASP A 71 -4.48 -9.20 8.51
C ASP A 71 -4.09 -7.92 9.26
N LYS A 72 -3.21 -7.11 8.66
CA LYS A 72 -2.82 -5.81 9.24
C LYS A 72 -3.97 -4.80 9.28
N LEU A 73 -4.85 -4.78 8.27
CA LEU A 73 -6.05 -3.95 8.27
C LEU A 73 -7.01 -4.37 9.39
N VAL A 74 -7.23 -5.67 9.57
CA VAL A 74 -8.07 -6.20 10.66
C VAL A 74 -7.48 -5.84 12.02
N GLN A 75 -6.17 -5.98 12.21
CA GLN A 75 -5.48 -5.56 13.44
C GLN A 75 -5.67 -4.06 13.72
N LEU A 76 -5.51 -3.20 12.71
CA LEU A 76 -5.73 -1.76 12.84
C LEU A 76 -7.16 -1.43 13.31
N ILE A 77 -8.15 -2.12 12.74
CA ILE A 77 -9.57 -1.95 13.12
C ILE A 77 -9.80 -2.42 14.56
N GLN A 78 -9.25 -3.57 14.94
CA GLN A 78 -9.38 -4.10 16.30
C GLN A 78 -8.72 -3.18 17.35
N GLU A 79 -7.54 -2.64 17.05
CA GLU A 79 -6.87 -1.65 17.90
C GLU A 79 -7.73 -0.40 18.07
N THR A 80 -8.30 0.10 16.98
CA THR A 80 -9.19 1.27 16.99
C THR A 80 -10.43 1.02 17.86
N LEU A 81 -11.09 -0.13 17.69
CA LEU A 81 -12.28 -0.50 18.46
C LEU A 81 -11.97 -0.72 19.94
N ARG A 82 -10.78 -1.25 20.28
CA ARG A 82 -10.34 -1.40 21.67
C ARG A 82 -10.10 -0.05 22.34
N LEU A 83 -9.65 0.94 21.59
CA LEU A 83 -9.41 2.30 22.08
C LEU A 83 -10.68 3.16 22.11
N ALA A 84 -11.73 2.79 21.37
CA ALA A 84 -13.02 3.50 21.37
C ALA A 84 -13.59 3.75 22.78
N PRO A 85 -13.74 2.76 23.68
CA PRO A 85 -14.27 3.00 25.03
C PRO A 85 -13.34 3.82 25.94
N THR A 86 -12.09 4.08 25.54
CA THR A 86 -11.16 4.97 26.27
C THR A 86 -11.13 6.39 25.73
N ILE A 87 -11.72 6.63 24.54
CA ILE A 87 -11.80 7.94 23.88
C ILE A 87 -13.15 8.63 24.18
N PHE A 88 -14.22 7.86 24.42
CA PHE A 88 -15.51 8.35 24.94
C PHE A 88 -15.57 8.30 26.46
#